data_AF-A0A8X6PNK1-F1
#
_entry.id   AF-A0A8X6PNK1-F1
#
_cell.length_a   1.000
_cell.length_b   1.000
_cell.length_c   1.000
_cell.angle_alpha   90.00
_cell.angle_beta   90.00
_cell.angle_gamma   90.00
#
_symmetry.space_group_name_H-M   'P 1'
#
loop_
_entity.id
_entity.type
_entity.pdbx_description
1 polymer ?
#
loop_
_entity_poly.entity_id
_entity_poly.type
_entity_poly.pdbx_seq_one_letter_code
_entity_poly.pdbx_strand_id
1 'polypeptide(L)'
;TLDQHGIQRATCQYSKNKDNLSWIQKYDWQIYKSNYNLSPTQISPVIVNGTVFASEEKLDNHVLTPMRWGFIPSWYKGNIQECFLKTNNCRIEGLMGKPTFRGAASAGRRCIILADGFV
;
A
#
# COMPACT_ATOMS: atom_id res chain seq x y z
N THR A 1 -2.10 16.53 -1.72
CA THR A 1 -1.50 15.73 -0.63
C THR A 1 -2.54 15.26 0.36
N LEU A 2 -2.67 13.94 0.48
CA LEU A 2 -3.51 13.30 1.50
C LEU A 2 -3.01 13.74 2.87
N ASP A 3 -3.83 14.38 3.67
CA ASP A 3 -3.53 14.56 5.08
C ASP A 3 -4.27 13.45 5.85
N GLN A 4 -3.72 13.06 7.01
CA GLN A 4 -4.32 12.02 7.87
C GLN A 4 -5.74 12.38 8.37
N HIS A 5 -6.21 13.60 8.13
CA HIS A 5 -7.52 14.13 8.52
C HIS A 5 -8.45 14.38 7.30
N GLY A 6 -8.05 13.97 6.09
CA GLY A 6 -8.63 14.50 4.87
C GLY A 6 -8.06 13.82 3.62
N ILE A 7 -8.68 12.70 3.24
CA ILE A 7 -8.60 12.19 1.86
C ILE A 7 -9.35 13.21 0.98
N GLN A 8 -8.69 14.27 0.52
CA GLN A 8 -9.28 15.15 -0.48
C GLN A 8 -9.33 14.39 -1.81
N ARG A 9 -10.55 14.22 -2.34
CA ARG A 9 -10.86 13.44 -3.53
C ARG A 9 -10.21 14.08 -4.76
N ALA A 10 -9.42 13.31 -5.51
CA ALA A 10 -8.84 13.73 -6.78
C ALA A 10 -9.55 13.11 -8.00
N THR A 11 -10.84 12.75 -7.90
CA THR A 11 -11.58 12.16 -9.03
C THR A 11 -12.86 12.92 -9.35
N CYS A 12 -13.04 13.24 -10.65
CA CYS A 12 -14.23 13.86 -11.22
C CYS A 12 -15.38 12.88 -11.49
N GLN A 13 -15.30 11.61 -11.04
CA GLN A 13 -16.37 10.64 -11.24
C GLN A 13 -17.14 10.36 -9.96
N TYR A 14 -18.38 10.84 -9.99
CA TYR A 14 -19.43 10.69 -8.99
C TYR A 14 -19.85 9.21 -8.87
N SER A 15 -19.28 8.46 -7.93
CA SER A 15 -19.95 7.28 -7.39
C SER A 15 -21.00 7.75 -6.38
N LYS A 16 -22.27 7.39 -6.59
CA LYS A 16 -23.37 7.64 -5.65
C LYS A 16 -23.12 7.00 -4.28
N ASN A 17 -22.28 5.96 -4.23
CA ASN A 17 -21.86 5.33 -2.98
C ASN A 17 -20.58 5.99 -2.47
N LYS A 18 -20.71 6.66 -1.32
CA LYS A 18 -19.57 7.11 -0.53
C LYS A 18 -18.97 5.86 0.14
N ASP A 19 -18.09 5.17 -0.56
CA ASP A 19 -17.22 4.20 0.12
C ASP A 19 -16.33 4.99 1.07
N ASN A 20 -16.71 5.01 2.34
CA ASN A 20 -15.91 5.61 3.40
C ASN A 20 -14.70 4.70 3.62
N LEU A 21 -13.56 5.07 3.04
CA LEU A 21 -12.29 4.37 3.30
C LEU A 21 -11.89 4.65 4.76
N SER A 22 -11.86 3.61 5.59
CA SER A 22 -11.30 3.69 6.93
C SER A 22 -9.77 3.67 6.86
N TRP A 23 -9.12 4.46 7.72
CA TRP A 23 -7.67 4.38 7.93
C TRP A 23 -7.36 3.23 8.89
N ILE A 24 -6.53 2.29 8.48
CA ILE A 24 -6.06 1.17 9.31
C ILE A 24 -4.56 1.30 9.50
N GLN A 25 -4.13 1.36 10.76
CA GLN A 25 -2.72 1.39 11.15
C GLN A 25 -2.31 0.00 11.67
N LYS A 26 -1.56 -0.77 10.87
CA LYS A 26 -1.13 -2.12 11.30
C LYS A 26 0.15 -2.13 12.13
N TYR A 27 1.09 -1.22 11.83
CA TYR A 27 2.40 -1.19 12.46
C TYR A 27 2.73 0.22 12.96
N ASP A 28 3.10 0.36 14.23
CA ASP A 28 3.36 1.67 14.85
C ASP A 28 4.47 2.47 14.14
N TRP A 29 5.41 1.79 13.48
CA TRP A 29 6.51 2.43 12.76
C TRP A 29 6.13 2.91 11.34
N GLN A 30 5.01 2.47 10.79
CA GLN A 30 4.56 2.88 9.45
C GLN A 30 3.74 4.16 9.52
N ILE A 31 4.36 5.25 9.98
CA ILE A 31 3.70 6.54 10.08
C ILE A 31 3.78 7.25 8.74
N TYR A 32 2.62 7.55 8.14
CA TYR A 32 2.57 8.36 6.94
C TYR A 32 2.82 9.84 7.28
N LYS A 33 3.71 10.47 6.50
CA LYS A 33 3.92 11.91 6.51
C LYS A 33 3.77 12.43 5.08
N SER A 34 2.91 13.42 4.91
CA SER A 34 2.73 14.12 3.64
C SER A 34 4.08 14.63 3.11
N ASN A 35 4.39 14.31 1.85
CA ASN A 35 5.65 14.64 1.20
C ASN A 35 5.43 14.71 -0.32
N TYR A 36 5.92 15.79 -0.95
CA TYR A 36 5.88 15.98 -2.40
C TYR A 36 6.95 15.19 -3.16
N ASN A 37 7.98 14.71 -2.47
CA ASN A 37 9.09 13.95 -3.03
C ASN A 37 9.33 12.67 -2.20
N LEU A 38 8.37 11.75 -2.26
CA LEU A 38 8.49 10.44 -1.64
C LEU A 38 9.58 9.64 -2.35
N SER A 39 10.43 8.95 -1.59
CA SER A 39 11.51 8.10 -2.09
C SER A 39 11.33 6.64 -1.65
N PRO A 40 12.02 5.68 -2.30
CA PRO A 40 12.01 4.30 -1.85
C PRO A 40 12.35 4.19 -0.36
N THR A 41 11.76 3.22 0.32
CA THR A 41 11.79 2.98 1.77
C THR A 41 10.91 3.89 2.63
N GLN A 42 10.43 5.02 2.10
CA GLN A 42 9.48 5.88 2.81
C GLN A 42 8.07 5.29 2.82
N ILE A 43 7.21 5.83 3.69
CA ILE A 43 5.85 5.36 3.91
C ILE A 43 4.87 6.15 3.03
N SER A 44 4.07 5.44 2.23
CA SER A 44 3.03 5.99 1.36
C SER A 44 1.66 5.42 1.74
N PRO A 45 0.58 6.20 1.63
CA PRO A 45 -0.77 5.69 1.81
C PRO A 45 -1.15 4.85 0.59
N VAL A 46 -1.75 3.69 0.85
CA VAL A 46 -2.21 2.76 -0.19
C VAL A 46 -3.61 2.26 0.13
N ILE A 47 -4.40 2.02 -0.91
CA ILE A 47 -5.69 1.35 -0.80
C ILE A 47 -5.49 -0.15 -0.97
N VAL A 48 -6.03 -0.95 -0.06
CA VAL A 48 -6.03 -2.42 -0.14
C VAL A 48 -7.43 -2.97 0.09
N ASN A 49 -7.63 -4.23 -0.28
CA ASN A 49 -8.82 -4.96 0.11
C ASN A 49 -8.80 -5.22 1.63
N GLY A 50 -9.89 -4.90 2.34
CA GLY A 50 -9.99 -5.02 3.79
C GLY A 50 -9.80 -6.44 4.32
N THR A 51 -10.09 -7.46 3.51
CA THR A 51 -9.87 -8.88 3.86
C THR A 51 -8.40 -9.22 4.15
N VAL A 52 -7.45 -8.36 3.74
CA VAL A 52 -6.03 -8.50 4.11
C VAL A 52 -5.81 -8.36 5.64
N PHE A 53 -6.73 -7.74 6.35
CA PHE A 53 -6.69 -7.50 7.80
C PHE A 53 -7.63 -8.41 8.60
N ALA A 54 -7.95 -9.61 8.09
CA ALA A 54 -8.96 -10.59 8.54
C ALA A 54 -9.13 -10.91 10.05
N SER A 55 -8.35 -10.31 10.96
CA SER A 55 -8.59 -10.35 12.41
C SER A 55 -9.58 -9.28 12.90
N GLU A 56 -9.80 -8.22 12.14
CA GLU A 56 -10.80 -7.18 12.44
C GLU A 56 -12.01 -7.44 11.54
N GLU A 57 -13.22 -7.37 12.11
CA GLU A 57 -14.53 -7.64 11.49
C GLU A 57 -14.52 -7.53 9.97
N LYS A 58 -15.08 -8.54 9.26
CA LYS A 58 -15.17 -8.60 7.78
C LYS A 58 -15.29 -7.22 7.15
N LEU A 59 -14.14 -6.61 6.86
CA LEU A 59 -14.05 -5.39 6.10
C LEU A 59 -14.20 -5.83 4.65
N ASP A 60 -15.47 -6.00 4.24
CA ASP A 60 -15.85 -6.27 2.85
C ASP A 60 -15.57 -5.06 1.93
N ASN A 61 -15.07 -3.96 2.51
CA ASN A 61 -14.72 -2.74 1.83
C ASN A 61 -13.19 -2.58 1.66
N HIS A 62 -12.81 -1.67 0.75
CA HIS A 62 -11.44 -1.21 0.63
C HIS A 62 -11.08 -0.30 1.81
N VAL A 63 -9.81 -0.32 2.20
CA VAL A 63 -9.30 0.44 3.35
C VAL A 63 -8.03 1.19 2.95
N LEU A 64 -7.78 2.30 3.63
CA LEU A 64 -6.56 3.08 3.48
C LEU A 64 -5.57 2.66 4.57
N THR A 65 -4.34 2.33 4.20
CA THR A 65 -3.29 1.93 5.14
C THR A 65 -1.97 2.53 4.70
N PRO A 66 -1.09 2.95 5.63
CA PRO A 66 0.28 3.27 5.28
C PRO A 66 1.06 2.00 4.95
N MET A 67 1.92 2.06 3.94
CA MET A 67 2.86 0.98 3.59
C MET A 67 4.22 1.55 3.14
N ARG A 68 5.29 0.78 3.35
CA ARG A 68 6.64 1.09 2.84
C ARG A 68 6.69 0.98 1.31
N TRP A 69 7.26 1.98 0.64
CA TRP A 69 7.63 1.87 -0.77
C TRP A 69 8.89 1.00 -0.94
N GLY A 70 8.70 -0.30 -1.03
CA GLY A 70 9.76 -1.28 -1.16
C GLY A 70 9.26 -2.63 -0.68
N PHE A 71 8.91 -3.51 -1.62
CA PHE A 71 8.25 -4.76 -1.30
C PHE A 71 9.19 -5.72 -0.57
N ILE A 72 8.81 -6.17 0.63
CA ILE A 72 9.60 -7.12 1.43
C ILE A 72 8.93 -8.50 1.30
N PRO A 73 9.60 -9.48 0.68
CA PRO A 73 9.02 -10.82 0.51
C PRO A 73 8.82 -11.52 1.85
N SER A 74 7.80 -12.37 1.94
CA SER A 74 7.46 -13.09 3.18
C SER A 74 8.55 -14.06 3.67
N TRP A 75 9.47 -14.46 2.79
CA TRP A 75 10.61 -15.32 3.15
C TRP A 75 11.80 -14.52 3.72
N TYR A 76 11.80 -13.20 3.63
CA TYR A 76 12.85 -12.37 4.21
C TYR A 76 12.84 -12.52 5.74
N LYS A 77 14.01 -12.76 6.33
CA LYS A 77 14.17 -13.04 7.77
C LYS A 77 14.87 -11.93 8.55
N GLY A 78 15.35 -10.87 7.88
CA GLY A 78 16.01 -9.75 8.53
C GLY A 78 15.04 -8.73 9.13
N ASN A 79 15.58 -7.65 9.70
CA ASN A 79 14.79 -6.53 10.17
C ASN A 79 14.08 -5.85 8.99
N ILE A 80 12.75 -5.77 9.05
CA ILE A 80 11.89 -5.20 8.01
C ILE A 80 12.20 -3.71 7.80
N GLN A 81 12.54 -2.98 8.87
CA GLN A 81 12.83 -1.54 8.79
C GLN A 81 14.13 -1.25 8.04
N GLU A 82 15.09 -2.17 8.15
CA GLU A 82 16.44 -2.12 7.56
C GLU A 82 16.54 -2.90 6.24
N CYS A 83 15.42 -3.30 5.63
CA CYS A 83 15.49 -4.08 4.40
C CYS A 83 15.94 -3.21 3.21
N PHE A 84 17.10 -3.53 2.62
CA PHE A 84 17.69 -2.83 1.47
C PHE A 84 17.52 -3.56 0.13
N LEU A 85 16.54 -4.46 0.01
CA LEU A 85 16.24 -5.11 -1.26
C LEU A 85 15.76 -4.09 -2.31
N LYS A 86 16.25 -4.23 -3.55
CA LYS A 86 15.84 -3.39 -4.69
C LYS A 86 14.50 -3.85 -5.26
N THR A 87 13.44 -3.63 -4.49
CA THR A 87 12.07 -4.12 -4.76
C THR A 87 11.05 -2.98 -4.74
N ASN A 88 11.49 -1.77 -5.05
CA ASN A 88 10.64 -0.59 -5.21
C ASN A 88 9.77 -0.65 -6.48
N ASN A 89 10.24 -1.35 -7.52
CA ASN A 89 9.52 -1.55 -8.78
C ASN A 89 9.52 -3.01 -9.21
N CYS A 90 8.49 -3.41 -9.94
CA CYS A 90 8.38 -4.71 -10.59
C CYS A 90 7.84 -4.54 -12.01
N ARG A 91 8.53 -5.14 -12.98
CA ARG A 91 8.08 -5.20 -14.39
C ARG A 91 6.91 -6.20 -14.49
N ILE A 92 5.85 -5.82 -15.20
CA ILE A 92 4.62 -6.63 -15.31
C ILE A 92 4.91 -8.01 -15.93
N GLU A 93 5.82 -8.06 -16.90
CA GLU A 93 6.27 -9.28 -17.57
C GLU A 93 6.93 -10.27 -16.59
N GLY A 94 7.55 -9.75 -15.53
CA GLY A 94 8.25 -10.54 -14.52
C GLY A 94 7.43 -10.84 -13.25
N LEU A 95 6.20 -10.32 -13.14
CA LEU A 95 5.40 -10.38 -11.91
C LEU A 95 5.17 -11.82 -11.44
N MET A 96 4.77 -12.68 -12.37
CA MET A 96 4.47 -14.10 -12.08
C MET A 96 5.70 -15.01 -12.19
N GLY A 97 6.78 -14.56 -12.84
CA GLY A 97 8.00 -15.35 -13.01
C GLY A 97 8.97 -15.25 -11.83
N LYS A 98 9.05 -14.08 -11.17
CA LYS A 98 10.03 -13.83 -10.11
C LYS A 98 9.53 -14.33 -8.74
N PRO A 99 10.28 -15.20 -8.02
CA PRO A 99 9.89 -15.68 -6.69
C PRO A 99 9.63 -14.57 -5.67
N THR A 100 10.31 -13.43 -5.83
CA THR A 100 10.11 -12.22 -5.02
C THR A 100 8.65 -11.78 -5.01
N PHE A 101 7.97 -11.73 -6.15
CA PHE A 101 6.63 -11.13 -6.27
C PHE A 101 5.51 -12.15 -6.45
N ARG A 102 5.82 -13.30 -7.08
CA ARG A 102 4.85 -14.33 -7.46
C ARG A 102 3.92 -14.73 -6.31
N GLY A 103 4.46 -14.95 -5.11
CA GLY A 103 3.66 -15.36 -3.95
C GLY A 103 2.61 -14.33 -3.56
N ALA A 104 2.95 -13.04 -3.56
CA ALA A 104 2.02 -11.97 -3.25
C ALA A 104 0.98 -11.77 -4.37
N ALA A 105 1.41 -11.85 -5.63
CA ALA A 105 0.54 -11.73 -6.79
C ALA A 105 -0.51 -12.87 -6.83
N SER A 106 -0.07 -14.13 -6.68
CA SER A 106 -0.96 -15.29 -6.64
C SER A 106 -1.93 -15.27 -5.46
N ALA A 107 -1.52 -14.69 -4.33
CA ALA A 107 -2.39 -14.54 -3.16
C ALA A 107 -3.35 -13.34 -3.26
N GLY A 108 -3.39 -12.63 -4.40
CA GLY A 108 -4.28 -11.49 -4.60
C GLY A 108 -3.94 -10.27 -3.75
N ARG A 109 -2.73 -10.16 -3.20
CA ARG A 109 -2.26 -9.04 -2.36
C ARG A 109 -1.95 -7.81 -3.22
N ARG A 110 -2.99 -7.23 -3.78
CA ARG A 110 -2.93 -6.04 -4.65
C ARG A 110 -3.19 -4.79 -3.81
N CYS A 111 -2.55 -3.70 -4.17
CA CYS A 111 -2.80 -2.38 -3.60
C CYS A 111 -2.82 -1.32 -4.71
N ILE A 112 -3.43 -0.18 -4.41
CA ILE A 112 -3.36 1.03 -5.23
C ILE A 112 -2.54 2.04 -4.44
N ILE A 113 -1.40 2.47 -4.99
CA ILE A 113 -0.57 3.51 -4.39
C ILE A 113 -1.20 4.86 -4.71
N LEU A 114 -1.43 5.68 -3.69
CA LEU A 114 -1.94 7.03 -3.89
C LEU A 114 -0.79 8.01 -4.04
N ALA A 115 -0.82 8.79 -5.11
CA ALA A 115 0.13 9.85 -5.37
C ALA A 115 -0.55 10.98 -6.16
N ASP A 116 -0.12 12.22 -5.92
CA ASP A 116 -0.54 13.36 -6.74
C ASP A 116 0.07 13.25 -8.16
N GLY A 117 1.25 12.62 -8.27
CA GLY A 117 1.98 12.35 -9.51
C GLY A 117 3.30 11.61 -9.26
N PHE A 118 4.06 11.33 -10.32
CA PHE A 118 5.42 10.74 -10.24
C PHE A 118 6.39 11.55 -11.12
N VAL A 119 7.68 11.51 -10.76
CA VAL A 119 8.78 12.20 -11.46
C VAL A 119 9.77 11.22 -12.07
#